data_AF-A0A0D2ITJ4-F1
#
_entry.id   AF-A0A0D2ITJ4-F1
#
_cell.length_a   1.000
_cell.length_b   1.000
_cell.length_c   1.000
_cell.angle_alpha   90.00
_cell.angle_beta   90.00
_cell.angle_gamma   90.00
#
_symmetry.space_group_name_H-M   'P 1'
#
loop_
_entity.id
_entity.type
_entity.pdbx_description
1 polymer ?
#
loop_
_entity_poly.entity_id
_entity_poly.type
_entity_poly.pdbx_seq_one_letter_code
_entity_poly.pdbx_strand_id
1 'polypeptide(L)'
;MPLVDYSSVLAALRAQQAEQPLSILALAEPIIASQSQSQSQSTSHPQSRPSDTSNSLSQTASDPDPSLLTSASLSADLTHYKNLFSKLRFSYLEQVTKEKYLRSIVGDPPLVVSHDDNLVLEDKLAGMKTELKGKKAEVDALVAEMEETAKLLATSYESVNEGMQTLERVPPEIERLRNEIEKLQSEIVTRRGNHDDGHSPKPSKDPRMNMSLDETEQALAELQSRNEEIDRQIDSLQRQMPGKIRDVERMDRELAELEKKRNESSRLAMEVRRRRELGGRDEMEDLGKWYRDSESVLRCLLDVQS
;
A
#
# COMPACT_ATOMS: atom_id res chain seq x y z
N MET A 1 23.39 -27.16 0.71
CA MET A 1 22.22 -27.05 1.62
C MET A 1 21.21 -28.10 1.19
N PRO A 2 20.62 -28.87 2.12
CA PRO A 2 19.54 -29.78 1.74
C PRO A 2 18.41 -28.95 1.13
N LEU A 3 17.91 -29.38 -0.04
CA LEU A 3 16.69 -28.85 -0.63
C LEU A 3 15.55 -29.26 0.30
N VAL A 4 15.24 -28.40 1.27
CA VAL A 4 14.03 -28.55 2.07
C VAL A 4 12.86 -28.32 1.12
N ASP A 5 12.09 -29.37 0.88
CA ASP A 5 10.88 -29.29 0.08
C ASP A 5 9.79 -28.62 0.92
N TYR A 6 9.73 -27.29 0.83
CA TYR A 6 8.78 -26.45 1.57
C TYR A 6 7.32 -26.81 1.26
N SER A 7 7.04 -27.34 0.07
CA SER A 7 5.71 -27.78 -0.34
C SER A 7 5.26 -29.03 0.43
N SER A 8 6.19 -29.98 0.64
CA SER A 8 5.97 -31.18 1.45
C SER A 8 5.71 -30.84 2.92
N VAL A 9 6.45 -29.87 3.47
CA VAL A 9 6.26 -29.40 4.85
C VAL A 9 4.88 -28.76 5.04
N LEU A 10 4.45 -27.89 4.12
CA LEU A 10 3.11 -27.30 4.15
C LEU A 10 2.00 -28.35 4.05
N ALA A 11 2.17 -29.34 3.18
CA ALA A 11 1.19 -30.41 3.00
C ALA A 11 1.04 -31.26 4.28
N ALA A 12 2.16 -31.61 4.92
CA ALA A 12 2.17 -32.33 6.19
C ALA A 12 1.48 -31.52 7.30
N LEU A 13 1.75 -30.21 7.38
CA LEU A 13 1.18 -29.33 8.40
C LEU A 13 -0.34 -29.17 8.24
N ARG A 14 -0.83 -29.06 7.00
CA ARG A 14 -2.27 -29.02 6.69
C ARG A 14 -2.96 -30.35 6.94
N ALA A 15 -2.31 -31.47 6.65
CA ALA A 15 -2.84 -32.80 6.97
C ALA A 15 -3.01 -32.96 8.48
N GLN A 16 -2.02 -32.56 9.27
CA GLN A 16 -2.09 -32.60 10.74
C GLN A 16 -3.21 -31.71 11.30
N GLN A 17 -3.43 -30.52 10.73
CA GLN A 17 -4.57 -29.65 11.10
C GLN A 17 -5.94 -30.26 10.73
N ALA A 18 -6.02 -30.97 9.60
CA ALA A 18 -7.25 -31.62 9.17
C ALA A 18 -7.60 -32.86 10.02
N GLU A 19 -6.58 -33.60 10.47
CA GLU A 19 -6.76 -34.74 11.38
C GLU A 19 -7.21 -34.31 12.78
N GLN A 20 -6.76 -33.14 13.25
CA GLN A 20 -7.10 -32.61 14.57
C GLN A 20 -7.66 -31.19 14.46
N PRO A 21 -8.93 -31.02 14.04
CA PRO A 21 -9.54 -29.71 13.97
C PRO A 21 -9.71 -29.14 15.39
N LEU A 22 -8.97 -28.08 15.70
CA LEU A 22 -9.09 -27.32 16.94
C LEU A 22 -10.38 -26.47 16.91
N SER A 23 -11.53 -27.14 16.93
CA SER A 23 -12.85 -26.52 17.04
C SER A 23 -13.38 -26.69 18.46
N ILE A 24 -14.02 -25.66 19.00
CA ILE A 24 -14.69 -25.70 20.31
C ILE A 24 -15.64 -26.91 20.39
N LEU A 25 -16.31 -27.25 19.28
CA LEU A 25 -17.22 -28.40 19.23
C LEU A 25 -16.48 -29.74 19.34
N ALA A 26 -15.35 -29.88 18.65
CA ALA A 26 -14.53 -31.09 18.70
C ALA A 26 -13.86 -31.29 20.07
N LEU A 27 -13.46 -30.17 20.71
CA LEU A 27 -12.86 -30.18 22.04
C LEU A 27 -13.91 -30.39 23.16
N ALA A 28 -15.16 -29.98 22.95
CA ALA A 28 -16.24 -30.13 23.93
C ALA A 28 -16.92 -31.52 23.89
N GLU A 29 -16.84 -32.25 22.77
CA GLU A 29 -17.47 -33.57 22.61
C GLU A 29 -17.06 -34.59 23.70
N PRO A 30 -15.78 -34.74 24.07
CA PRO A 30 -15.38 -35.63 25.16
C PRO A 30 -15.96 -35.24 26.53
N ILE A 31 -16.13 -33.94 26.79
CA ILE A 31 -16.68 -33.40 28.04
C ILE A 31 -18.20 -33.68 28.10
N ILE A 32 -18.90 -33.51 26.98
CA ILE A 32 -20.33 -33.78 26.88
C ILE A 32 -20.61 -35.29 26.97
N ALA A 33 -19.77 -36.12 26.36
CA ALA A 33 -19.87 -37.59 26.43
C ALA A 33 -19.64 -38.14 27.85
N SER A 34 -18.72 -37.54 28.62
CA SER A 34 -18.47 -37.94 30.02
C SER A 34 -19.56 -37.47 30.99
N GLN A 35 -20.19 -36.31 30.75
CA GLN A 35 -21.35 -35.87 31.53
C GLN A 35 -22.59 -36.75 31.34
N SER A 36 -22.83 -37.27 30.13
CA SER A 36 -23.97 -38.14 29.85
C SER A 36 -23.83 -39.54 30.47
N GLN A 37 -22.61 -40.08 30.59
CA GLN A 37 -22.35 -41.35 31.30
C GLN A 37 -22.47 -41.21 32.83
N SER A 38 -22.16 -40.04 33.38
CA SER A 38 -22.25 -39.77 34.82
C SER A 38 -23.70 -39.70 35.33
N GLN A 39 -24.66 -39.34 34.46
CA GLN A 39 -26.09 -39.28 34.80
C GLN A 39 -26.80 -40.63 34.71
N SER A 40 -26.19 -41.67 34.11
CA SER A 40 -26.82 -42.99 33.93
C SER A 40 -26.61 -43.95 35.10
N GLN A 41 -25.81 -43.59 36.13
CA GLN A 41 -25.48 -44.47 37.26
C GLN A 41 -26.25 -44.19 38.56
N SER A 42 -27.09 -43.14 38.62
CA SER A 42 -27.89 -42.84 39.80
C SER A 42 -29.39 -42.79 39.46
N THR A 43 -30.04 -43.96 39.40
CA THR A 43 -31.38 -44.28 39.93
C THR A 43 -31.93 -45.54 39.26
N SER A 44 -31.67 -46.70 39.84
CA SER A 44 -32.35 -47.95 39.51
C SER A 44 -33.58 -48.14 40.41
N HIS A 45 -34.77 -47.77 39.95
CA HIS A 45 -36.04 -48.36 40.38
C HIS A 45 -37.12 -48.18 39.31
N PRO A 46 -37.63 -49.26 38.68
CA PRO A 46 -38.73 -49.18 37.73
C PRO A 46 -40.05 -49.48 38.45
N GLN A 47 -40.89 -48.47 38.64
CA GLN A 47 -42.33 -48.68 38.84
C GLN A 47 -43.09 -47.86 37.78
N SER A 48 -43.35 -48.52 36.66
CA SER A 48 -44.33 -48.09 35.66
C SER A 48 -45.74 -48.27 36.23
N ARG A 49 -46.42 -47.17 36.53
CA ARG A 49 -47.89 -47.12 36.57
C ARG A 49 -48.37 -46.30 35.37
N PRO A 50 -49.27 -46.83 34.53
CA PRO A 50 -49.87 -46.06 33.46
C PRO A 50 -50.96 -45.16 34.06
N SER A 51 -50.78 -43.84 34.00
CA SER A 51 -51.86 -42.89 34.30
C SER A 51 -52.31 -42.27 32.99
N ASP A 52 -53.47 -42.74 32.59
CA ASP A 52 -54.28 -42.36 31.46
C ASP A 52 -54.89 -40.96 31.71
N THR A 53 -54.33 -39.92 31.09
CA THR A 53 -55.00 -38.61 30.95
C THR A 53 -54.60 -37.96 29.62
N SER A 54 -55.04 -38.56 28.52
CA SER A 54 -55.05 -37.90 27.21
C SER A 54 -56.45 -38.04 26.63
N ASN A 55 -57.39 -37.25 27.15
CA ASN A 55 -58.73 -37.18 26.59
C ASN A 55 -59.39 -35.82 26.84
N SER A 56 -58.77 -34.75 26.33
CA SER A 56 -59.49 -33.50 26.06
C SER A 56 -58.69 -32.56 25.16
N LEU A 57 -58.42 -32.95 23.91
CA LEU A 57 -58.25 -32.01 22.81
C LEU A 57 -58.30 -32.71 21.43
N SER A 58 -59.24 -33.64 21.24
CA SER A 58 -59.55 -34.18 19.92
C SER A 58 -60.90 -33.66 19.46
N GLN A 59 -60.91 -32.44 18.91
CA GLN A 59 -62.01 -31.96 18.08
C GLN A 59 -61.59 -30.85 17.11
N THR A 60 -60.52 -31.08 16.36
CA THR A 60 -60.35 -30.53 14.99
C THR A 60 -59.52 -31.54 14.20
N ALA A 61 -60.20 -32.56 13.67
CA ALA A 61 -59.61 -33.55 12.78
C ALA A 61 -59.63 -33.03 11.34
N SER A 62 -58.46 -32.62 10.88
CA SER A 62 -58.03 -32.69 9.48
C SER A 62 -56.50 -32.84 9.56
N ASP A 63 -55.96 -33.82 8.84
CA ASP A 63 -54.56 -34.26 8.78
C ASP A 63 -53.49 -33.33 9.40
N PRO A 64 -52.56 -33.81 10.26
CA PRO A 64 -51.43 -33.00 10.67
C PRO A 64 -50.45 -32.89 9.50
N ASP A 65 -50.60 -31.83 8.72
CA ASP A 65 -49.65 -31.37 7.72
C ASP A 65 -48.31 -31.06 8.43
N PRO A 66 -47.16 -31.64 8.02
CA PRO A 66 -45.86 -31.46 8.68
C PRO A 66 -45.30 -30.02 8.58
N SER A 67 -46.05 -29.11 7.95
CA SER A 67 -45.74 -27.70 7.73
C SER A 67 -46.22 -26.76 8.85
N LEU A 68 -47.05 -27.23 9.80
CA LEU A 68 -47.55 -26.42 10.93
C LEU A 68 -46.71 -26.54 12.22
N LEU A 69 -45.69 -27.40 12.23
CA LEU A 69 -44.67 -27.44 13.28
C LEU A 69 -43.60 -26.36 13.00
N THR A 70 -44.02 -25.10 12.95
CA THR A 70 -43.07 -23.99 12.89
C THR A 70 -42.26 -24.00 14.20
N SER A 71 -40.94 -23.80 14.14
CA SER A 71 -40.07 -23.71 15.32
C SER A 71 -40.60 -22.77 16.42
N ALA A 72 -41.34 -21.75 16.01
CA ALA A 72 -42.08 -20.83 16.86
C ALA A 72 -43.18 -21.51 17.71
N SER A 73 -44.02 -22.39 17.15
CA SER A 73 -45.08 -23.09 17.90
C SER A 73 -44.48 -24.11 18.89
N LEU A 74 -43.45 -24.84 18.48
CA LEU A 74 -42.71 -25.76 19.36
C LEU A 74 -42.08 -25.01 20.56
N SER A 75 -41.49 -23.83 20.31
CA SER A 75 -40.93 -23.01 21.39
C SER A 75 -42.01 -22.49 22.36
N ALA A 76 -43.18 -22.12 21.84
CA ALA A 76 -44.31 -21.68 22.65
C ALA A 76 -44.82 -22.83 23.55
N ASP A 77 -44.98 -24.03 22.99
CA ASP A 77 -45.39 -25.21 23.75
C ASP A 77 -44.37 -25.60 24.82
N LEU A 78 -43.06 -25.58 24.50
CA LEU A 78 -42.02 -25.86 25.49
C LEU A 78 -42.01 -24.84 26.63
N THR A 79 -42.24 -23.56 26.35
CA THR A 79 -42.35 -22.54 27.41
C THR A 79 -43.61 -22.72 28.26
N HIS A 80 -44.74 -23.10 27.64
CA HIS A 80 -45.97 -23.42 28.35
C HIS A 80 -45.78 -24.62 29.29
N TYR A 81 -45.21 -25.73 28.81
CA TYR A 81 -44.93 -26.90 29.64
C TYR A 81 -43.93 -26.60 30.75
N LYS A 82 -42.86 -25.85 30.46
CA LYS A 82 -41.91 -25.40 31.49
C LYS A 82 -42.61 -24.63 32.60
N ASN A 83 -43.52 -23.71 32.25
CA ASN A 83 -44.28 -22.94 33.22
C ASN A 83 -45.28 -23.80 34.00
N LEU A 84 -45.96 -24.74 33.34
CA LEU A 84 -46.87 -25.69 33.97
C LEU A 84 -46.13 -26.60 34.97
N PHE A 85 -45.02 -27.21 34.56
CA PHE A 85 -44.22 -28.05 35.43
C PHE A 85 -43.57 -27.26 36.57
N SER A 86 -43.19 -26.00 36.35
CA SER A 86 -42.69 -25.13 37.43
C SER A 86 -43.79 -24.85 38.47
N LYS A 87 -45.01 -24.55 38.02
CA LYS A 87 -46.18 -24.38 38.90
C LYS A 87 -46.54 -25.67 39.63
N LEU A 88 -46.53 -26.80 38.93
CA LEU A 88 -46.82 -28.12 39.50
C LEU A 88 -45.76 -28.51 40.54
N ARG A 89 -44.47 -28.29 40.23
CA ARG A 89 -43.37 -28.49 41.16
C ARG A 89 -43.54 -27.61 42.40
N PHE A 90 -43.87 -26.33 42.24
CA PHE A 90 -44.10 -25.43 43.37
C PHE A 90 -45.28 -25.92 44.24
N SER A 91 -46.42 -26.22 43.62
CA SER A 91 -47.61 -26.74 44.31
C SER A 91 -47.33 -28.06 45.05
N TYR A 92 -46.63 -29.00 44.41
CA TYR A 92 -46.25 -30.27 45.03
C TYR A 92 -45.31 -30.05 46.21
N LEU A 93 -44.28 -29.21 46.05
CA LEU A 93 -43.29 -28.96 47.09
C LEU A 93 -43.92 -28.22 48.27
N GLU A 94 -44.83 -27.29 48.00
CA GLU A 94 -45.67 -26.65 49.01
C GLU A 94 -46.55 -27.68 49.74
N GLN A 95 -47.23 -28.58 49.02
CA GLN A 95 -48.07 -29.61 49.60
C GLN A 95 -47.27 -30.60 50.47
N VAL A 96 -46.14 -31.10 49.98
CA VAL A 96 -45.24 -31.97 50.74
C VAL A 96 -44.72 -31.26 51.99
N THR A 97 -44.41 -29.96 51.89
CA THR A 97 -43.94 -29.19 53.04
C THR A 97 -45.06 -28.98 54.07
N LYS A 98 -46.28 -28.66 53.61
CA LYS A 98 -47.47 -28.57 54.46
C LYS A 98 -47.76 -29.90 55.14
N GLU A 99 -47.72 -31.01 54.41
CA GLU A 99 -47.92 -32.35 54.96
C GLU A 99 -46.83 -32.70 55.97
N LYS A 100 -45.56 -32.45 55.65
CA LYS A 100 -44.44 -32.67 56.57
C LYS A 100 -44.57 -31.84 57.84
N TYR A 101 -45.00 -30.59 57.73
CA TYR A 101 -45.27 -29.72 58.88
C TYR A 101 -46.42 -30.26 59.73
N LEU A 102 -47.56 -30.59 59.11
CA LEU A 102 -48.69 -31.20 59.81
C LEU A 102 -48.31 -32.51 60.49
N ARG A 103 -47.53 -33.36 59.81
CA ARG A 103 -47.02 -34.62 60.38
C ARG A 103 -46.01 -34.39 61.50
N SER A 104 -45.24 -33.31 61.45
CA SER A 104 -44.30 -32.90 62.50
C SER A 104 -45.01 -32.46 63.77
N ILE A 105 -46.17 -31.79 63.65
CA ILE A 105 -46.93 -31.28 64.80
C ILE A 105 -48.02 -32.24 65.31
N VAL A 106 -48.61 -33.07 64.43
CA VAL A 106 -49.70 -34.01 64.74
C VAL A 106 -49.20 -35.46 64.89
N GLY A 107 -48.00 -35.78 64.39
CA GLY A 107 -47.42 -37.12 64.54
C GLY A 107 -47.17 -37.46 66.01
N ASP A 108 -47.36 -38.74 66.36
CA ASP A 108 -47.08 -39.28 67.69
C ASP A 108 -45.83 -40.19 67.62
N PRO A 109 -44.68 -39.82 68.19
CA PRO A 109 -44.41 -38.61 68.98
C PRO A 109 -44.15 -37.35 68.12
N PRO A 110 -44.48 -36.14 68.61
CA PRO A 110 -44.29 -34.90 67.88
C PRO A 110 -42.79 -34.64 67.66
N LEU A 111 -42.45 -34.18 66.46
CA LEU A 111 -41.07 -33.96 66.07
C LEU A 111 -40.60 -32.62 66.65
N VAL A 112 -40.07 -32.65 67.87
CA VAL A 112 -39.46 -31.51 68.54
C VAL A 112 -37.97 -31.53 68.22
N VAL A 113 -37.50 -30.56 67.45
CA VAL A 113 -36.06 -30.41 67.19
C VAL A 113 -35.38 -29.99 68.50
N SER A 114 -34.53 -30.87 69.02
CA SER A 114 -33.76 -30.60 70.23
C SER A 114 -32.64 -29.56 69.95
N HIS A 115 -32.16 -28.89 71.00
CA HIS A 115 -30.94 -28.10 70.89
C HIS A 115 -29.75 -28.97 70.43
N ASP A 116 -29.66 -30.22 70.91
CA ASP A 116 -28.62 -31.16 70.50
C ASP A 116 -28.72 -31.51 69.00
N ASP A 117 -29.93 -31.64 68.45
CA ASP A 117 -30.13 -31.89 67.02
C ASP A 117 -29.66 -30.70 66.17
N ASN A 118 -29.89 -29.48 66.66
CA ASN A 118 -29.41 -28.26 66.02
C ASN A 118 -27.87 -28.19 66.04
N LEU A 119 -27.23 -28.51 67.17
CA LEU A 119 -25.77 -28.54 67.27
C LEU A 119 -25.17 -29.56 66.29
N VAL A 120 -25.75 -30.77 66.19
CA VAL A 120 -25.30 -31.78 65.22
C VAL A 120 -25.48 -31.32 63.77
N LEU A 121 -26.55 -30.57 63.46
CA LEU A 121 -26.78 -30.00 62.14
C LEU A 121 -25.83 -28.83 61.83
N GLU A 122 -25.52 -27.99 62.82
CA GLU A 122 -24.55 -26.90 62.71
C GLU A 122 -23.14 -27.44 62.44
N ASP A 123 -22.72 -28.50 63.13
CA ASP A 123 -21.43 -29.16 62.88
C ASP A 123 -21.35 -29.76 61.47
N LYS A 124 -22.43 -30.41 61.01
CA LYS A 124 -22.52 -30.94 59.63
C LYS A 124 -22.47 -29.82 58.59
N LEU A 125 -23.19 -28.72 58.82
CA LEU A 125 -23.18 -27.56 57.94
C LEU A 125 -21.82 -26.88 57.92
N ALA A 126 -21.14 -26.79 59.06
CA ALA A 126 -19.78 -26.27 59.14
C ALA A 126 -18.82 -27.12 58.30
N GLY A 127 -18.88 -28.45 58.44
CA GLY A 127 -18.10 -29.39 57.62
C GLY A 127 -18.37 -29.22 56.12
N MET A 128 -19.64 -29.27 55.71
CA MET A 128 -20.02 -29.09 54.29
C MET A 128 -19.61 -27.72 53.75
N LYS A 129 -19.68 -26.66 54.57
CA LYS A 129 -19.24 -25.30 54.18
C LYS A 129 -17.73 -25.22 53.98
N THR A 130 -16.95 -25.91 54.82
CA THR A 130 -15.49 -25.98 54.63
C THR A 130 -15.13 -26.77 53.37
N GLU A 131 -15.78 -27.89 53.12
CA GLU A 131 -15.58 -28.69 51.90
C GLU A 131 -15.96 -27.90 50.64
N LEU A 132 -17.10 -27.21 50.65
CA LEU A 132 -17.55 -26.38 49.54
C LEU A 132 -16.58 -25.23 49.27
N LYS A 133 -16.04 -24.60 50.31
CA LYS A 133 -15.01 -23.56 50.16
C LYS A 133 -13.72 -24.13 49.56
N GLY A 134 -13.31 -25.33 49.97
CA GLY A 134 -12.15 -26.02 49.40
C GLY A 134 -12.35 -26.30 47.92
N LYS A 135 -13.47 -26.93 47.55
CA LYS A 135 -13.81 -27.23 46.14
C LYS A 135 -13.94 -25.96 45.30
N LYS A 136 -14.50 -24.88 45.86
CA LYS A 136 -14.57 -23.59 45.16
C LYS A 136 -13.17 -23.05 44.86
N ALA A 137 -12.27 -23.06 45.84
CA ALA A 137 -10.90 -22.60 45.63
C ALA A 137 -10.14 -23.47 44.61
N GLU A 138 -10.37 -24.78 44.61
CA GLU A 138 -9.82 -25.70 43.61
C GLU A 138 -10.32 -25.41 42.20
N VAL A 139 -11.64 -25.19 42.04
CA VAL A 139 -12.22 -24.80 40.74
C VAL A 139 -11.69 -23.45 40.28
N ASP A 140 -11.62 -22.46 41.17
CA ASP A 140 -11.10 -21.14 40.84
C ASP A 140 -9.62 -21.22 40.39
N ALA A 141 -8.81 -22.09 41.01
CA ALA A 141 -7.43 -22.35 40.61
C ALA A 141 -7.34 -23.05 39.25
N LEU A 142 -8.17 -24.08 39.01
CA LEU A 142 -8.20 -24.80 37.74
C LEU A 142 -8.64 -23.89 36.57
N VAL A 143 -9.60 -22.99 36.81
CA VAL A 143 -10.03 -22.00 35.81
C VAL A 143 -8.89 -21.04 35.49
N ALA A 144 -8.15 -20.56 36.49
CA ALA A 144 -7.00 -19.68 36.26
C ALA A 144 -5.90 -20.37 35.42
N GLU A 145 -5.60 -21.64 35.72
CA GLU A 145 -4.64 -22.44 34.94
C GLU A 145 -5.14 -22.68 33.50
N MET A 146 -6.43 -22.96 33.34
CA MET A 146 -7.05 -23.13 32.01
C MET A 146 -7.01 -21.83 31.20
N GLU A 147 -7.21 -20.67 31.83
CA GLU A 147 -7.11 -19.38 31.15
C GLU A 147 -5.67 -19.05 30.72
N GLU A 148 -4.67 -19.37 31.56
CA GLU A 148 -3.27 -19.17 31.23
C GLU A 148 -2.85 -20.06 30.05
N THR A 149 -3.16 -21.35 30.13
CA THR A 149 -2.87 -22.32 29.07
C THR A 149 -3.60 -21.97 27.76
N ALA A 150 -4.85 -21.50 27.84
CA ALA A 150 -5.60 -21.04 26.66
C ALA A 150 -4.92 -19.82 25.99
N LYS A 151 -4.43 -18.85 26.78
CA LYS A 151 -3.69 -17.69 26.24
C LYS A 151 -2.39 -18.11 25.57
N LEU A 152 -1.61 -18.98 26.21
CA LEU A 152 -0.37 -19.50 25.63
C LEU A 152 -0.64 -20.26 24.34
N LEU A 153 -1.67 -21.13 24.33
CA LEU A 153 -2.06 -21.87 23.14
C LEU A 153 -2.50 -20.95 21.99
N ALA A 154 -3.29 -19.91 22.29
CA ALA A 154 -3.72 -18.93 21.29
C ALA A 154 -2.52 -18.23 20.63
N THR A 155 -1.56 -17.75 21.43
CA THR A 155 -0.35 -17.10 20.90
C THR A 155 0.51 -18.05 20.06
N SER A 156 0.65 -19.32 20.50
CA SER A 156 1.37 -20.32 19.73
C SER A 156 0.68 -20.65 18.42
N TYR A 157 -0.66 -20.71 18.41
CA TYR A 157 -1.45 -20.99 17.22
C TYR A 157 -1.34 -19.86 16.20
N GLU A 158 -1.41 -18.60 16.65
CA GLU A 158 -1.19 -17.42 15.80
C GLU A 158 0.19 -17.46 15.15
N SER A 159 1.24 -17.71 15.92
CA SER A 159 2.62 -17.80 15.40
C SER A 159 2.80 -18.91 14.36
N VAL A 160 2.21 -20.09 14.58
CA VAL A 160 2.25 -21.19 13.60
C VAL A 160 1.49 -20.82 12.33
N ASN A 161 0.34 -20.16 12.45
CA ASN A 161 -0.46 -19.73 11.32
C ASN A 161 0.26 -18.65 10.48
N GLU A 162 0.93 -17.70 11.13
CA GLU A 162 1.82 -16.74 10.46
C GLU A 162 2.94 -17.46 9.71
N GLY A 163 3.62 -18.41 10.38
CA GLY A 163 4.64 -19.25 9.76
C GLY A 163 4.11 -19.99 8.52
N MET A 164 2.92 -20.55 8.59
CA MET A 164 2.26 -21.22 7.47
C MET A 164 1.99 -20.27 6.30
N GLN A 165 1.52 -19.05 6.55
CA GLN A 165 1.32 -18.03 5.51
C GLN A 165 2.64 -17.61 4.85
N THR A 166 3.72 -17.44 5.64
CA THR A 166 5.03 -17.13 5.07
C THR A 166 5.54 -18.28 4.18
N LEU A 167 5.33 -19.52 4.61
CA LEU A 167 5.74 -20.71 3.87
C LEU A 167 4.91 -20.90 2.58
N GLU A 168 3.70 -20.37 2.52
CA GLU A 168 2.88 -20.36 1.31
C GLU A 168 3.34 -19.29 0.30
N ARG A 169 3.76 -18.12 0.80
CA ARG A 169 4.13 -16.96 -0.03
C ARG A 169 5.55 -17.01 -0.57
N VAL A 170 6.52 -17.35 0.29
CA VAL A 170 7.95 -17.15 0.02
C VAL A 170 8.53 -18.17 -0.97
N PRO A 171 8.27 -19.48 -0.88
CA PRO A 171 8.80 -20.46 -1.83
C PRO A 171 8.46 -20.18 -3.31
N PRO A 172 7.21 -19.87 -3.71
CA PRO A 172 6.92 -19.57 -5.11
C PRO A 172 7.55 -18.25 -5.56
N GLU A 173 7.72 -17.27 -4.65
CA GLU A 173 8.46 -16.04 -4.94
C GLU A 173 9.95 -16.32 -5.21
N ILE A 174 10.56 -17.21 -4.42
CA ILE A 174 11.95 -17.67 -4.64
C ILE A 174 12.07 -18.39 -5.99
N GLU A 175 11.15 -19.28 -6.34
CA GLU A 175 11.18 -19.97 -7.63
C GLU A 175 11.01 -19.00 -8.79
N ARG A 176 10.09 -18.04 -8.68
CA ARG A 176 9.91 -16.98 -9.68
C ARG A 176 11.20 -16.17 -9.87
N LEU A 177 11.82 -15.73 -8.77
CA LEU A 177 13.08 -14.96 -8.83
C LEU A 177 14.24 -15.80 -9.41
N ARG A 178 14.32 -17.09 -9.07
CA ARG A 178 15.30 -18.01 -9.67
C ARG A 178 15.11 -18.14 -11.18
N ASN A 179 13.87 -18.31 -11.64
CA ASN A 179 13.55 -18.37 -13.07
C ASN A 179 13.88 -17.05 -13.79
N GLU A 180 13.69 -15.91 -13.13
CA GLU A 180 14.05 -14.59 -13.66
C GLU A 180 15.57 -14.40 -13.74
N ILE A 181 16.31 -14.83 -12.72
CA ILE A 181 17.78 -14.84 -12.74
C ILE A 181 18.30 -15.74 -13.88
N GLU A 182 17.73 -16.93 -14.07
CA GLU A 182 18.13 -17.84 -15.15
C GLU A 182 17.83 -17.24 -16.54
N LYS A 183 16.69 -16.56 -16.70
CA LYS A 183 16.37 -15.80 -17.92
C LYS A 183 17.37 -14.68 -18.17
N LEU A 184 17.70 -13.88 -17.14
CA LEU A 184 18.68 -12.80 -17.27
C LEU A 184 20.07 -13.35 -17.55
N GLN A 185 20.46 -14.45 -16.93
CA GLN A 185 21.74 -15.13 -17.18
C GLN A 185 21.81 -15.67 -18.61
N SER A 186 20.76 -16.34 -19.10
CA SER A 186 20.70 -16.79 -20.49
C SER A 186 20.69 -15.62 -21.49
N GLU A 187 20.06 -14.50 -21.16
CA GLU A 187 20.12 -13.28 -21.96
C GLU A 187 21.53 -12.68 -21.97
N ILE A 188 22.22 -12.65 -20.83
CA ILE A 188 23.61 -12.20 -20.75
C ILE A 188 24.53 -13.14 -21.55
N VAL A 189 24.36 -14.45 -21.41
CA VAL A 189 25.16 -15.45 -22.15
C VAL A 189 24.88 -15.38 -23.64
N THR A 190 23.64 -15.16 -24.09
CA THR A 190 23.34 -14.97 -25.52
C THR A 190 23.89 -13.64 -26.06
N ARG A 191 23.79 -12.55 -25.29
CA ARG A 191 24.42 -11.27 -25.63
C ARG A 191 25.95 -11.37 -25.67
N ARG A 192 26.56 -12.12 -24.75
CA ARG A 192 28.02 -12.33 -24.67
C ARG A 192 28.54 -13.36 -25.67
N GLY A 193 27.78 -14.42 -25.94
CA GLY A 193 28.08 -15.43 -26.96
C GLY A 193 27.98 -14.85 -28.38
N ASN A 194 27.04 -13.95 -28.63
CA ASN A 194 27.03 -13.10 -29.82
C ASN A 194 28.19 -12.08 -29.89
N HIS A 195 29.01 -11.99 -28.84
CA HIS A 195 30.18 -11.12 -28.77
C HIS A 195 31.52 -11.91 -28.87
N ASP A 196 31.50 -13.23 -28.66
CA ASP A 196 32.69 -14.09 -28.59
C ASP A 196 32.92 -14.96 -29.85
N ASP A 197 31.88 -15.18 -30.68
CA ASP A 197 32.08 -15.67 -32.05
C ASP A 197 32.55 -14.50 -32.92
N GLY A 198 33.76 -14.59 -33.45
CA GLY A 198 34.48 -13.56 -34.22
C GLY A 198 33.85 -13.14 -35.55
N HIS A 199 32.55 -12.87 -35.60
CA HIS A 199 31.80 -12.30 -36.70
C HIS A 199 30.86 -11.22 -36.17
N SER A 200 31.30 -9.97 -36.34
CA SER A 200 30.54 -8.71 -36.35
C SER A 200 29.07 -8.80 -35.88
N PRO A 201 28.72 -8.27 -34.69
CA PRO A 201 27.31 -8.15 -34.33
C PRO A 201 26.67 -7.20 -35.35
N LYS A 202 25.51 -7.62 -35.91
CA LYS A 202 24.69 -6.79 -36.79
C LYS A 202 24.68 -5.36 -36.25
N PRO A 203 24.98 -4.35 -37.09
CA PRO A 203 25.14 -2.99 -36.60
C PRO A 203 23.82 -2.55 -35.97
N SER A 204 23.79 -2.50 -34.64
CA SER A 204 23.04 -1.44 -33.97
C SER A 204 23.45 -0.16 -34.68
N LYS A 205 22.47 0.64 -35.12
CA LYS A 205 22.68 1.82 -35.96
C LYS A 205 23.66 2.82 -35.31
N ASP A 206 23.90 2.69 -34.01
CA ASP A 206 24.91 3.41 -33.24
C ASP A 206 26.06 2.48 -32.78
N PRO A 207 27.29 2.67 -33.29
CA PRO A 207 28.48 1.89 -32.88
C PRO A 207 28.86 2.09 -31.39
N ARG A 208 28.33 3.13 -30.75
CA ARG A 208 28.50 3.43 -29.32
C ARG A 208 27.81 2.41 -28.40
N MET A 209 26.81 1.69 -28.91
CA MET A 209 26.04 0.71 -28.13
C MET A 209 26.73 -0.66 -28.04
N ASN A 210 27.85 -0.83 -28.75
CA ASN A 210 28.63 -2.06 -28.79
C ASN A 210 30.02 -1.91 -28.13
N MET A 211 30.27 -0.77 -27.47
CA MET A 211 31.54 -0.50 -26.79
C MET A 211 31.54 -1.13 -25.39
N SER A 212 32.71 -1.58 -24.94
CA SER A 212 32.89 -2.04 -23.56
C SER A 212 32.74 -0.88 -22.56
N LEU A 213 32.47 -1.17 -21.28
CA LEU A 213 32.28 -0.14 -20.26
C LEU A 213 33.48 0.83 -20.21
N ASP A 214 34.70 0.30 -20.19
CA ASP A 214 35.93 1.09 -20.17
C ASP A 214 36.06 1.98 -21.41
N GLU A 215 35.71 1.47 -22.59
CA GLU A 215 35.71 2.25 -23.84
C GLU A 215 34.64 3.35 -23.83
N THR A 216 33.46 3.08 -23.24
CA THR A 216 32.41 4.11 -23.09
C THR A 216 32.81 5.21 -22.12
N GLU A 217 33.49 4.87 -21.01
CA GLU A 217 34.01 5.85 -20.06
C GLU A 217 35.07 6.76 -20.70
N GLN A 218 35.98 6.19 -21.49
CA GLN A 218 36.98 6.96 -22.23
C GLN A 218 36.35 7.88 -23.29
N ALA A 219 35.38 7.36 -24.06
CA ALA A 219 34.67 8.16 -25.07
C ALA A 219 33.87 9.30 -24.42
N LEU A 220 33.30 9.08 -23.24
CA LEU A 220 32.55 10.09 -22.49
C LEU A 220 33.50 11.18 -21.97
N ALA A 221 34.66 10.81 -21.43
CA ALA A 221 35.69 11.75 -21.00
C ALA A 221 36.21 12.60 -22.17
N GLU A 222 36.42 12.01 -23.34
CA GLU A 222 36.87 12.73 -24.54
C GLU A 222 35.79 13.72 -25.04
N LEU A 223 34.52 13.32 -25.03
CA LEU A 223 33.40 14.20 -25.38
C LEU A 223 33.24 15.35 -24.39
N GLN A 224 33.41 15.10 -23.09
CA GLN A 224 33.39 16.15 -22.06
C GLN A 224 34.52 17.16 -22.31
N SER A 225 35.75 16.70 -22.56
CA SER A 225 36.88 17.58 -22.86
C SER A 225 36.65 18.41 -24.13
N ARG A 226 36.03 17.82 -25.18
CA ARG A 226 35.69 18.55 -26.41
C ARG A 226 34.60 19.60 -26.16
N ASN A 227 33.58 19.29 -25.36
CA ASN A 227 32.55 20.26 -24.99
C ASN A 227 33.15 21.42 -24.19
N GLU A 228 34.01 21.16 -23.21
CA GLU A 228 34.67 22.22 -22.47
C GLU A 228 35.52 23.14 -23.37
N GLU A 229 36.19 22.58 -24.37
CA GLU A 229 36.95 23.38 -25.34
C GLU A 229 36.04 24.23 -26.23
N ILE A 230 34.91 23.67 -26.69
CA ILE A 230 33.90 24.42 -27.43
C ILE A 230 33.31 25.55 -26.57
N ASP A 231 33.01 25.28 -25.30
CA ASP A 231 32.48 26.29 -24.37
C ASP A 231 33.50 27.44 -24.17
N ARG A 232 34.79 27.12 -24.03
CA ARG A 232 35.85 28.15 -23.98
C ARG A 232 35.94 28.98 -25.26
N GLN A 233 35.76 28.35 -26.42
CA GLN A 233 35.74 29.05 -27.71
C GLN A 233 34.51 29.96 -27.83
N ILE A 234 33.33 29.49 -27.41
CA ILE A 234 32.11 30.28 -27.36
C ILE A 234 32.30 31.49 -26.46
N ASP A 235 32.84 31.31 -25.25
CA ASP A 235 33.10 32.40 -24.31
C ASP A 235 34.08 33.44 -24.88
N SER A 236 35.15 32.98 -25.54
CA SER A 236 36.12 33.85 -26.21
C SER A 236 35.46 34.69 -27.31
N LEU A 237 34.65 34.05 -28.16
CA LEU A 237 33.93 34.72 -29.24
C LEU A 237 32.88 35.70 -28.67
N GLN A 238 32.13 35.31 -27.65
CA GLN A 238 31.16 36.19 -26.98
C GLN A 238 31.82 37.42 -26.37
N ARG A 239 33.05 37.29 -25.83
CA ARG A 239 33.83 38.44 -25.33
C ARG A 239 34.33 39.36 -26.45
N GLN A 240 34.64 38.81 -27.63
CA GLN A 240 35.13 39.58 -28.79
C GLN A 240 34.00 40.29 -29.55
N MET A 241 32.79 39.72 -29.54
CA MET A 241 31.62 40.24 -30.27
C MET A 241 31.31 41.72 -29.99
N PRO A 242 31.20 42.20 -28.74
CA PRO A 242 30.96 43.61 -28.45
C PRO A 242 32.04 44.56 -28.99
N GLY A 243 33.29 44.11 -29.03
CA GLY A 243 34.39 44.89 -29.61
C GLY A 243 34.21 45.06 -31.11
N LYS A 244 33.93 43.96 -31.81
CA LYS A 244 33.67 43.98 -33.26
C LYS A 244 32.42 44.77 -33.63
N ILE A 245 31.35 44.71 -32.83
CA ILE A 245 30.16 45.54 -33.02
C ILE A 245 30.53 47.03 -32.95
N ARG A 246 31.29 47.45 -31.94
CA ARG A 246 31.75 48.85 -31.82
C ARG A 246 32.67 49.28 -32.96
N ASP A 247 33.50 48.37 -33.47
CA ASP A 247 34.35 48.63 -34.63
C ASP A 247 33.51 48.83 -35.90
N VAL A 248 32.51 47.98 -36.13
CA VAL A 248 31.57 48.15 -37.26
C VAL A 248 30.80 49.46 -37.14
N GLU A 249 30.24 49.77 -35.96
CA GLU A 249 29.55 51.05 -35.71
C GLU A 249 30.46 52.28 -35.92
N ARG A 250 31.76 52.14 -35.70
CA ARG A 250 32.76 53.19 -35.98
C ARG A 250 32.95 53.35 -37.48
N MET A 251 33.17 52.25 -38.20
CA MET A 251 33.34 52.26 -39.65
C MET A 251 32.07 52.77 -40.34
N ASP A 252 30.88 52.42 -39.87
CA ASP A 252 29.61 52.92 -40.41
C ASP A 252 29.47 54.44 -40.25
N ARG A 253 29.90 54.99 -39.10
CA ARG A 253 29.94 56.45 -38.89
C ARG A 253 30.94 57.12 -39.83
N GLU A 254 32.14 56.55 -39.97
CA GLU A 254 33.16 57.07 -40.89
C GLU A 254 32.68 57.02 -42.35
N LEU A 255 32.02 55.94 -42.76
CA LEU A 255 31.40 55.81 -44.08
C LEU A 255 30.30 56.85 -44.29
N ALA A 256 29.41 57.06 -43.32
CA ALA A 256 28.37 58.08 -43.40
C ALA A 256 28.94 59.51 -43.57
N GLU A 257 30.04 59.82 -42.88
CA GLU A 257 30.74 61.10 -43.05
C GLU A 257 31.38 61.23 -44.44
N LEU A 258 32.01 60.17 -44.94
CA LEU A 258 32.59 60.14 -46.29
C LEU A 258 31.51 60.25 -47.37
N GLU A 259 30.37 59.58 -47.21
CA GLU A 259 29.21 59.71 -48.09
C GLU A 259 28.65 61.12 -48.08
N LYS A 260 28.55 61.77 -46.91
CA LYS A 260 28.15 63.17 -46.80
C LYS A 260 29.11 64.09 -47.55
N LYS A 261 30.43 63.95 -47.33
CA LYS A 261 31.47 64.72 -48.05
C LYS A 261 31.42 64.49 -49.56
N ARG A 262 31.20 63.25 -50.00
CA ARG A 262 31.04 62.87 -51.42
C ARG A 262 29.77 63.46 -52.02
N ASN A 263 28.66 63.48 -51.29
CA ASN A 263 27.42 64.08 -51.75
C ASN A 263 27.52 65.60 -51.81
N GLU A 264 28.18 66.24 -50.85
CA GLU A 264 28.47 67.68 -50.86
C GLU A 264 29.38 68.07 -52.04
N SER A 265 30.48 67.34 -52.27
CA SER A 265 31.36 67.60 -53.41
C SER A 265 30.67 67.34 -54.75
N SER A 266 29.86 66.27 -54.84
CA SER A 266 29.04 66.01 -56.02
C SER A 266 28.00 67.10 -56.24
N ARG A 267 27.39 67.64 -55.19
CA ARG A 267 26.43 68.76 -55.28
C ARG A 267 27.13 70.03 -55.76
N LEU A 268 28.28 70.38 -55.18
CA LEU A 268 29.08 71.53 -55.62
C LEU A 268 29.51 71.37 -57.09
N ALA A 269 29.96 70.19 -57.50
CA ALA A 269 30.32 69.90 -58.90
C ALA A 269 29.10 70.02 -59.84
N MET A 270 27.92 69.51 -59.44
CA MET A 270 26.68 69.67 -60.19
C MET A 270 26.22 71.12 -60.26
N GLU A 271 26.37 71.91 -59.19
CA GLU A 271 26.04 73.34 -59.19
C GLU A 271 26.97 74.15 -60.11
N VAL A 272 28.28 73.85 -60.10
CA VAL A 272 29.25 74.43 -61.05
C VAL A 272 28.88 74.06 -62.49
N ARG A 273 28.57 72.78 -62.74
CA ARG A 273 28.13 72.31 -64.07
C ARG A 273 26.82 72.97 -64.50
N ARG A 274 25.83 73.07 -63.61
CA ARG A 274 24.54 73.71 -63.88
C ARG A 274 24.70 75.21 -64.11
N ARG A 275 25.57 75.91 -63.36
CA ARG A 275 25.91 77.32 -63.62
C ARG A 275 26.55 77.50 -65.00
N ARG A 276 27.45 76.59 -65.39
CA ARG A 276 28.06 76.57 -66.72
C ARG A 276 27.03 76.35 -67.85
N GLU A 277 26.09 75.43 -67.66
CA GLU A 277 25.04 75.11 -68.64
C GLU A 277 23.97 76.21 -68.77
N LEU A 278 23.69 76.95 -67.68
CA LEU A 278 22.77 78.11 -67.67
C LEU A 278 23.42 79.42 -68.15
N GLY A 279 24.65 79.37 -68.69
CA GLY A 279 25.33 80.55 -69.23
C GLY A 279 25.80 81.55 -68.17
N GLY A 280 25.88 81.14 -66.90
CA GLY A 280 26.52 81.94 -65.87
C GLY A 280 28.01 82.02 -66.16
N ARG A 281 28.48 83.20 -66.58
CA ARG A 281 29.91 83.48 -66.72
C ARG A 281 30.54 83.33 -65.35
N ASP A 282 31.62 82.57 -65.27
CA ASP A 282 32.36 82.40 -64.02
C ASP A 282 32.88 83.79 -63.63
N GLU A 283 32.46 84.33 -62.49
CA GLU A 283 32.94 85.65 -62.04
C GLU A 283 34.47 85.68 -61.97
N MET A 284 35.11 84.52 -61.75
CA MET A 284 36.56 84.35 -61.81
C MET A 284 37.11 84.40 -63.24
N GLU A 285 36.40 83.88 -64.24
CA GLU A 285 36.79 84.03 -65.65
C GLU A 285 36.53 85.46 -66.16
N ASP A 286 35.45 86.12 -65.73
CA ASP A 286 35.17 87.51 -66.07
C ASP A 286 36.14 88.46 -65.37
N LEU A 287 36.49 88.23 -64.11
CA LEU A 287 37.54 88.97 -63.41
C LEU A 287 38.91 88.68 -64.05
N GLY A 288 39.17 87.44 -64.45
CA GLY A 288 40.38 87.05 -65.19
C GLY A 288 40.47 87.71 -66.57
N LYS A 289 39.35 87.79 -67.31
CA LYS A 289 39.27 88.52 -68.58
C LYS A 289 39.41 90.02 -68.36
N TRP A 290 38.72 90.59 -67.37
CA TRP A 290 38.87 92.00 -67.01
C TRP A 290 40.30 92.33 -66.60
N TYR A 291 40.97 91.48 -65.82
CA TYR A 291 42.39 91.66 -65.49
C TYR A 291 43.25 91.59 -66.75
N ARG A 292 43.05 90.62 -67.66
CA ARG A 292 43.79 90.56 -68.94
C ARG A 292 43.51 91.75 -69.85
N ASP A 293 42.26 92.21 -69.92
CA ASP A 293 41.86 93.34 -70.75
C ASP A 293 42.43 94.64 -70.15
N SER A 294 42.36 94.82 -68.83
CA SER A 294 43.00 95.92 -68.11
C SER A 294 44.52 95.90 -68.27
N GLU A 295 45.13 94.71 -68.24
CA GLU A 295 46.56 94.52 -68.48
C GLU A 295 46.91 94.87 -69.93
N SER A 296 46.09 94.50 -70.91
CA SER A 296 46.31 94.86 -72.33
C SER A 296 46.14 96.36 -72.58
N VAL A 297 45.15 97.00 -71.96
CA VAL A 297 44.95 98.47 -72.05
C VAL A 297 46.10 99.20 -71.39
N LEU A 298 46.55 98.74 -70.21
CA LEU A 298 47.72 99.29 -69.54
C LEU A 298 48.99 99.09 -70.38
N ARG A 299 49.19 97.92 -70.99
CA ARG A 299 50.30 97.67 -71.94
C ARG A 299 50.25 98.61 -73.16
N CYS A 300 49.08 98.84 -73.75
CA CYS A 300 48.91 99.76 -74.87
C CYS A 300 49.14 101.24 -74.50
N LEU A 301 48.66 101.69 -73.33
CA LEU A 301 48.87 103.06 -72.86
C LEU A 301 50.32 103.36 -72.48
N LEU A 302 51.07 102.34 -72.07
CA LEU A 302 52.47 102.46 -71.70
C LEU A 302 53.43 102.25 -72.88
N ASP A 303 52.92 102.03 -74.10
CA ASP A 303 53.70 101.79 -75.34
C ASP A 303 54.84 100.76 -75.14
N VAL A 304 54.56 99.74 -74.33
CA VAL A 304 55.50 98.64 -74.07
C VAL A 304 55.14 97.52 -75.03
N GLN A 305 55.85 97.42 -76.15
CA GLN A 305 55.84 96.20 -76.95
C GLN A 305 56.55 95.06 -76.20
N SER A 306 55.83 93.94 -76.11
CA SER A 306 56.18 92.59 -75.60
C SER A 306 55.88 92.36 -74.13
#